data_AF-A0A9P7K7R3-F1
#
_entry.id   AF-A0A9P7K7R3-F1
#
_cell.length_a   1.000
_cell.length_b   1.000
_cell.length_c   1.000
_cell.angle_alpha   90.00
_cell.angle_beta   90.00
_cell.angle_gamma   90.00
#
_symmetry.space_group_name_H-M   'P 1'
#
loop_
_entity.id
_entity.type
_entity.pdbx_description
1 polymer ?
#
loop_
_entity_poly.entity_id
_entity_poly.type
_entity_poly.pdbx_seq_one_letter_code
_entity_poly.pdbx_strand_id
1 'polypeptide(L)'
;MPKRHQQFKSKKPGTHVTVKSIKKDFGATEFLAHLTSFLREQSIVARVPFSERSVFPIYHRLYLSLPPVPEVSGDAPVRDVIIATKANRGKITTNGIKNASASRFSTALLRVPTAGSSLSDSLSGLGIAQIRLIFKLPESSGLSIDEPLAYVHWFKPLGWFDDTLGMFQTLFSSRNHRQ
;
A
#
# COMPACT_ATOMS: atom_id res chain seq x y z
N MET A 1 -13.24 2.31 26.95
CA MET A 1 -13.08 1.84 25.56
C MET A 1 -11.62 2.00 25.15
N PRO A 2 -10.79 0.94 25.05
CA PRO A 2 -9.39 1.11 24.71
C PRO A 2 -9.24 1.32 23.20
N LYS A 3 -8.62 2.43 22.81
CA LYS A 3 -8.22 2.72 21.43
C LYS A 3 -7.18 1.67 20.99
N ARG A 4 -7.61 0.68 20.20
CA ARG A 4 -6.70 -0.27 19.51
C ARG A 4 -5.97 0.50 18.40
N HIS A 5 -4.89 1.17 18.75
CA HIS A 5 -3.96 1.73 17.77
C HIS A 5 -3.22 0.57 17.12
N GLN A 6 -3.52 0.25 15.86
CA GLN A 6 -2.63 -0.58 15.05
C GLN A 6 -1.30 0.18 14.95
N GLN A 7 -0.25 -0.34 15.57
CA GLN A 7 1.07 0.28 15.50
C GLN A 7 1.74 -0.18 14.21
N PHE A 8 1.91 0.75 13.30
CA PHE A 8 2.72 0.58 12.10
C PHE A 8 4.18 0.87 12.46
N LYS A 9 5.06 -0.12 12.27
CA LYS A 9 6.50 0.09 12.43
C LYS A 9 7.15 -0.05 11.07
N SER A 10 7.77 1.02 10.60
CA SER A 10 8.58 1.01 9.38
C SER A 10 10.02 1.39 9.72
N LYS A 11 11.00 0.78 9.04
CA LYS A 11 12.36 1.35 9.01
C LYS A 11 12.30 2.66 8.21
N LYS A 12 13.21 3.61 8.46
CA LYS A 12 13.29 4.87 7.68
C LYS A 12 13.26 4.57 6.17
N PRO A 13 12.57 5.38 5.35
CA PRO A 13 12.50 5.16 3.92
C PRO A 13 13.91 5.21 3.34
N GLY A 14 14.34 4.10 2.76
CA GLY A 14 15.76 3.90 2.41
C GLY A 14 16.09 4.26 0.96
N THR A 15 15.09 4.46 0.11
CA THR A 15 15.28 4.72 -1.32
C THR A 15 14.42 5.90 -1.73
N HIS A 16 15.00 6.77 -2.55
CA HIS A 16 14.34 7.94 -3.11
C HIS A 16 14.13 7.69 -4.60
N VAL A 17 12.89 7.76 -5.06
CA VAL A 17 12.54 7.45 -6.45
C VAL A 17 11.73 8.57 -7.06
N THR A 18 11.96 8.83 -8.35
CA THR A 18 11.17 9.82 -9.10
C THR A 18 9.79 9.28 -9.40
N VAL A 19 8.81 10.17 -9.56
CA VAL A 19 7.46 9.81 -10.03
C VAL A 19 7.51 9.03 -11.34
N LYS A 20 8.40 9.40 -12.28
CA LYS A 20 8.61 8.65 -13.52
C LYS A 20 8.98 7.18 -13.27
N SER A 21 9.86 6.92 -12.29
CA SER A 21 10.25 5.55 -11.89
C SER A 21 9.12 4.85 -11.13
N ILE A 22 8.37 5.56 -10.29
CA ILE A 22 7.18 5.02 -9.61
C ILE A 22 6.17 4.47 -10.64
N LYS A 23 5.82 5.28 -11.64
CA LYS A 23 4.87 4.89 -12.69
C LYS A 23 5.36 3.66 -13.45
N LYS A 24 6.64 3.64 -13.83
CA LYS A 24 7.23 2.59 -14.66
C LYS A 24 7.50 1.30 -13.89
N ASP A 25 8.19 1.39 -12.76
CA ASP A 25 8.78 0.23 -12.09
C ASP A 25 7.84 -0.41 -11.05
N PHE A 26 6.89 0.36 -10.53
CA PHE A 26 5.87 -0.11 -9.58
C PHE A 26 4.49 -0.27 -10.25
N GLY A 27 4.36 0.12 -11.52
CA GLY A 27 3.10 0.04 -12.28
C GLY A 27 2.04 1.04 -11.82
N ALA A 28 2.42 2.06 -11.05
CA ALA A 28 1.53 3.06 -10.48
C ALA A 28 1.28 4.20 -11.48
N THR A 29 0.70 3.90 -12.64
CA THR A 29 0.58 4.83 -13.79
C THR A 29 -0.16 6.12 -13.44
N GLU A 30 -1.19 6.02 -12.61
CA GLU A 30 -2.05 7.13 -12.18
C GLU A 30 -1.61 7.76 -10.84
N PHE A 31 -0.36 7.53 -10.41
CA PHE A 31 0.14 7.94 -9.09
C PHE A 31 -0.14 9.42 -8.76
N LEU A 32 0.23 10.35 -9.65
CA LEU A 32 0.04 11.79 -9.41
C LEU A 32 -1.43 12.20 -9.37
N ALA A 33 -2.27 11.58 -10.20
CA ALA A 33 -3.70 11.87 -10.23
C ALA A 33 -4.35 11.46 -8.90
N HIS A 34 -4.04 10.24 -8.44
CA HIS A 34 -4.57 9.72 -7.18
C HIS A 34 -4.03 10.49 -5.96
N LEU A 35 -2.73 10.83 -5.97
CA LEU A 35 -2.15 11.63 -4.90
C LEU A 35 -2.77 13.02 -4.82
N THR A 36 -2.98 13.68 -5.96
CA THR A 36 -3.64 14.99 -6.02
C THR A 36 -5.09 14.90 -5.51
N SER A 37 -5.85 13.89 -5.94
CA SER A 37 -7.21 13.65 -5.45
C SER A 37 -7.24 13.43 -3.93
N PHE A 38 -6.36 12.58 -3.42
CA PHE A 38 -6.24 12.31 -1.98
C PHE A 38 -5.95 13.60 -1.19
N LEU A 39 -4.96 14.39 -1.63
CA LEU A 39 -4.62 15.64 -0.94
C LEU A 39 -5.78 16.63 -0.96
N ARG A 40 -6.52 16.72 -2.08
CA ARG A 40 -7.73 17.55 -2.18
C ARG A 40 -8.84 17.07 -1.24
N GLU A 41 -9.09 15.77 -1.16
CA GLU A 41 -10.09 15.18 -0.25
C GLU A 41 -9.76 15.44 1.22
N GLN A 42 -8.47 15.43 1.57
CA GLN A 42 -8.00 15.78 2.91
C GLN A 42 -7.94 17.30 3.16
N SER A 43 -8.32 18.13 2.17
CA SER A 43 -8.17 19.60 2.22
C SER A 43 -6.71 20.06 2.47
N ILE A 44 -5.74 19.29 1.99
CA ILE A 44 -4.31 19.53 2.16
C ILE A 44 -3.75 20.14 0.86
N VAL A 45 -3.11 21.31 0.98
CA VAL A 45 -2.51 22.01 -0.16
C VAL A 45 -0.98 21.90 -0.09
N ALA A 46 -0.39 21.25 -1.08
CA ALA A 46 1.06 21.21 -1.23
C ALA A 46 1.59 22.60 -1.60
N ARG A 47 2.72 23.02 -1.00
CA ARG A 47 3.36 24.30 -1.35
C ARG A 47 3.84 24.35 -2.79
N VAL A 48 4.22 23.19 -3.33
CA VAL A 48 4.75 23.02 -4.68
C VAL A 48 4.03 21.85 -5.35
N PRO A 49 3.53 22.01 -6.59
CA PRO A 49 2.90 20.92 -7.32
C PRO A 49 3.90 19.79 -7.62
N PHE A 50 3.47 18.55 -7.46
CA PHE A 50 4.29 17.40 -7.80
C PHE A 50 4.36 17.19 -9.32
N SER A 51 5.53 16.82 -9.82
CA SER A 51 5.81 16.55 -11.23
C SER A 51 6.48 15.19 -11.41
N GLU A 52 6.68 14.78 -12.67
CA GLU A 52 7.40 13.54 -13.01
C GLU A 52 8.83 13.46 -12.43
N ARG A 53 9.42 14.63 -12.13
CA ARG A 53 10.76 14.76 -11.54
C ARG A 53 10.74 14.79 -10.02
N SER A 54 9.57 14.94 -9.40
CA SER A 54 9.46 14.92 -7.94
C SER A 54 9.93 13.58 -7.39
N VAL A 55 10.67 13.65 -6.29
CA VAL A 55 11.33 12.49 -5.68
C VAL A 55 10.63 12.16 -4.37
N PHE A 56 10.21 10.91 -4.22
CA PHE A 56 9.52 10.42 -3.04
C PHE A 56 10.39 9.39 -2.30
N PRO A 57 10.54 9.54 -0.97
CA PRO A 57 11.06 8.48 -0.12
C PRO A 57 10.11 7.28 -0.12
N ILE A 58 10.64 6.07 -0.34
CA ILE A 58 9.86 4.82 -0.39
C ILE A 58 10.28 3.81 0.68
N TYR A 59 9.32 3.00 1.09
CA TYR A 59 9.48 1.88 1.99
C TYR A 59 9.31 0.57 1.23
N HIS A 60 10.26 -0.35 1.39
CA HIS A 60 10.17 -1.69 0.81
C HIS A 60 9.28 -2.63 1.62
N ARG A 61 9.17 -2.36 2.93
CA ARG A 61 8.43 -3.17 3.89
C ARG A 61 7.79 -2.30 4.96
N LEU A 62 6.57 -2.64 5.34
CA LEU A 62 5.86 -2.07 6.48
C LEU A 62 5.46 -3.22 7.42
N TYR A 63 5.74 -3.09 8.72
CA TYR A 63 5.42 -4.11 9.70
C TYR A 63 4.15 -3.72 10.46
N LEU A 64 3.20 -4.64 10.48
CA LEU A 64 1.97 -4.55 11.26
C LEU A 64 2.11 -5.39 12.52
N SER A 65 1.62 -4.87 13.64
CA SER A 65 1.36 -5.66 14.83
C SER A 65 -0.12 -6.03 14.85
N LEU A 66 -0.42 -7.28 14.54
CA LEU A 66 -1.78 -7.81 14.62
C LEU A 66 -2.09 -8.20 16.07
N PRO A 67 -3.38 -8.10 16.50
CA PRO A 67 -3.80 -8.64 17.78
C PRO A 67 -3.43 -10.13 17.88
N PRO A 68 -3.08 -10.63 19.07
CA PRO A 68 -2.88 -12.05 19.29
C PRO A 68 -4.14 -12.82 18.89
N VAL A 69 -3.95 -13.89 18.12
CA VAL A 69 -4.97 -14.91 17.89
C VAL A 69 -4.63 -16.05 18.84
N PRO A 70 -5.42 -16.28 19.90
CA PRO A 70 -5.09 -17.26 20.95
C PRO A 70 -4.74 -18.64 20.40
N GLU A 71 -5.45 -19.06 19.34
CA GLU A 71 -5.33 -20.36 18.70
C GLU A 71 -4.01 -20.55 17.93
N VAL A 72 -3.36 -19.46 17.52
CA VAL A 72 -2.16 -19.50 16.65
C VAL A 72 -0.91 -18.99 17.37
N SER A 73 -1.07 -18.03 18.28
CA SER A 73 0.01 -17.21 18.82
C SER A 73 -0.01 -17.10 20.34
N GLY A 74 -0.98 -17.75 21.01
CA GLY A 74 -1.25 -17.51 22.42
C GLY A 74 -1.49 -16.03 22.67
N ASP A 75 -0.81 -15.47 23.67
CA ASP A 75 -0.93 -14.05 24.05
C ASP A 75 0.04 -13.12 23.30
N ALA A 76 0.93 -13.66 22.45
CA ALA A 76 1.94 -12.85 21.76
C ALA A 76 1.37 -12.14 20.51
N PRO A 77 1.66 -10.85 20.30
CA PRO A 77 1.23 -10.16 19.09
C PRO A 77 1.90 -10.74 17.84
N VAL A 78 1.09 -10.96 16.80
CA VAL A 78 1.59 -11.50 15.52
C VAL A 78 2.13 -10.36 14.66
N ARG A 79 3.34 -10.55 14.14
CA ARG A 79 3.95 -9.59 13.22
C ARG A 79 3.63 -9.95 11.77
N ASP A 80 2.90 -9.09 11.10
CA ASP A 80 2.63 -9.21 9.66
C ASP A 80 3.44 -8.19 8.86
N VAL A 81 3.77 -8.52 7.61
CA VAL A 81 4.67 -7.73 6.77
C VAL A 81 4.04 -7.42 5.42
N ILE A 82 3.78 -6.14 5.19
CA ILE A 82 3.43 -5.64 3.87
C ILE A 82 4.72 -5.37 3.09
N ILE A 83 4.81 -5.91 1.88
CA ILE A 83 5.96 -5.76 0.99
C ILE A 83 5.51 -5.03 -0.28
N ALA A 84 6.27 -4.00 -0.68
CA ALA A 84 6.08 -3.29 -1.94
C ALA A 84 7.45 -3.03 -2.59
N THR A 85 7.89 -3.95 -3.44
CA THR A 85 9.22 -3.92 -4.05
C THR A 85 9.15 -4.09 -5.56
N LYS A 86 9.82 -3.19 -6.28
CA LYS A 86 9.99 -3.30 -7.74
C LYS A 86 10.89 -4.47 -8.11
N ALA A 87 10.77 -4.90 -9.37
CA ALA A 87 11.73 -5.83 -9.93
C ALA A 87 13.14 -5.19 -9.96
N ASN A 88 14.15 -6.00 -9.67
CA ASN A 88 15.54 -5.60 -9.82
C ASN A 88 16.20 -6.49 -10.85
N ARG A 89 16.93 -5.87 -11.77
CA ARG A 89 17.78 -6.60 -12.71
C ARG A 89 19.03 -7.06 -11.97
N GLY A 90 19.54 -8.21 -12.38
CA GLY A 90 20.84 -8.66 -11.91
C GLY A 90 21.91 -7.65 -12.33
N LYS A 91 22.85 -7.35 -11.43
CA LYS A 91 23.95 -6.42 -11.72
C LYS A 91 25.21 -6.85 -10.99
N ILE A 92 26.32 -6.85 -11.71
CA ILE A 92 27.65 -6.99 -11.12
C ILE A 92 28.02 -5.65 -10.47
N THR A 93 28.30 -5.69 -9.18
CA THR A 93 28.76 -4.55 -8.39
C THR A 93 30.18 -4.80 -7.88
N THR A 94 30.84 -3.77 -7.37
CA THR A 94 32.12 -3.88 -6.68
C THR A 94 32.09 -4.86 -5.51
N ASN A 95 30.90 -5.09 -4.93
CA ASN A 95 30.70 -6.01 -3.80
C ASN A 95 30.15 -7.38 -4.25
N GLY A 96 30.25 -7.72 -5.54
CA GLY A 96 29.82 -9.01 -6.09
C GLY A 96 28.57 -8.94 -6.96
N ILE A 97 28.04 -10.11 -7.30
CA ILE A 97 26.90 -10.28 -8.21
C ILE A 97 25.59 -10.15 -7.42
N LYS A 98 24.81 -9.13 -7.75
CA LYS A 98 23.43 -9.02 -7.25
C LYS A 98 22.50 -9.72 -8.23
N ASN A 99 21.78 -10.75 -7.76
CA ASN A 99 20.85 -11.50 -8.60
C ASN A 99 19.62 -10.67 -8.98
N ALA A 100 19.02 -11.04 -10.11
CA ALA A 100 17.72 -10.51 -10.49
C ALA A 100 16.65 -10.93 -9.47
N SER A 101 15.70 -10.04 -9.19
CA SER A 101 14.55 -10.34 -8.34
C SER A 101 13.28 -9.86 -9.02
N ALA A 102 12.25 -10.70 -9.03
CA ALA A 102 10.92 -10.29 -9.45
C ALA A 102 10.35 -9.22 -8.49
N SER A 103 9.37 -8.45 -8.97
CA SER A 103 8.61 -7.55 -8.09
C SER A 103 7.82 -8.36 -7.07
N ARG A 104 7.65 -7.81 -5.87
CA ARG A 104 6.80 -8.41 -4.82
C ARG A 104 5.90 -7.33 -4.24
N PHE A 105 4.60 -7.58 -4.30
CA PHE A 105 3.54 -6.70 -3.82
C PHE A 105 2.57 -7.52 -2.97
N SER A 106 2.39 -7.13 -1.71
CA SER A 106 1.42 -7.77 -0.82
C SER A 106 -0.01 -7.38 -1.22
N THR A 107 -0.94 -8.31 -1.04
CA THR A 107 -2.38 -8.06 -1.10
C THR A 107 -2.90 -7.86 0.32
N ALA A 108 -3.80 -6.91 0.52
CA ALA A 108 -4.39 -6.60 1.81
C ALA A 108 -5.90 -6.41 1.70
N LEU A 109 -6.61 -6.73 2.78
CA LEU A 109 -7.99 -6.32 3.03
C LEU A 109 -7.98 -4.94 3.67
N LEU A 110 -8.57 -3.97 2.99
CA LEU A 110 -8.61 -2.58 3.41
C LEU A 110 -10.05 -2.17 3.70
N ARG A 111 -10.27 -1.43 4.77
CA ARG A 111 -11.59 -0.86 5.05
C ARG A 111 -11.82 0.35 4.14
N VAL A 112 -12.89 0.31 3.36
CA VAL A 112 -13.35 1.39 2.49
C VAL A 112 -14.55 2.05 3.18
N PRO A 113 -14.45 3.31 3.60
CA PRO A 113 -15.57 4.00 4.24
C PRO A 113 -16.79 3.99 3.31
N THR A 114 -17.82 3.23 3.68
CA THR A 114 -19.11 3.24 3.00
C THR A 114 -20.10 3.93 3.94
N ALA A 115 -20.90 4.86 3.43
CA ALA A 115 -21.90 5.55 4.24
C ALA A 115 -22.81 4.52 4.93
N GLY A 116 -22.79 4.47 6.27
CA GLY A 116 -23.62 3.57 7.07
C GLY A 116 -22.97 2.27 7.58
N SER A 117 -21.70 1.95 7.28
CA SER A 117 -21.10 0.71 7.79
C SER A 117 -20.69 0.87 9.27
N SER A 118 -21.33 0.13 10.17
CA SER A 118 -20.88 -0.02 11.56
C SER A 118 -19.65 -0.96 11.62
N LEU A 119 -18.75 -0.73 12.58
CA LEU A 119 -17.55 -1.56 12.79
C LEU A 119 -17.86 -3.04 13.07
N SER A 120 -19.11 -3.36 13.42
CA SER A 120 -19.59 -4.69 13.79
C SER A 120 -20.09 -5.53 12.63
N ASP A 121 -20.30 -4.94 11.44
CA ASP A 121 -20.88 -5.69 10.35
C ASP A 121 -19.84 -6.51 9.58
N SER A 122 -20.24 -7.75 9.30
CA SER A 122 -19.66 -8.73 8.38
C SER A 122 -19.00 -8.06 7.15
N LEU A 123 -17.91 -8.63 6.61
CA LEU A 123 -17.07 -8.32 5.42
C LEU A 123 -17.41 -7.14 4.46
N SER A 124 -18.67 -6.71 4.40
CA SER A 124 -19.11 -5.39 3.95
C SER A 124 -18.19 -4.25 4.42
N GLY A 125 -17.91 -3.33 3.50
CA GLY A 125 -16.97 -2.24 3.72
C GLY A 125 -15.49 -2.66 3.69
N LEU A 126 -15.15 -3.91 3.39
CA LEU A 126 -13.78 -4.32 3.07
C LEU A 126 -13.59 -4.43 1.55
N GLY A 127 -12.53 -3.80 1.04
CA GLY A 127 -12.03 -3.97 -0.31
C GLY A 127 -10.72 -4.75 -0.31
N ILE A 128 -10.47 -5.51 -1.37
CA ILE A 128 -9.18 -6.19 -1.57
C ILE A 128 -8.32 -5.30 -2.47
N ALA A 129 -7.08 -5.05 -2.06
CA ALA A 129 -6.14 -4.28 -2.87
C ALA A 129 -4.74 -4.87 -2.83
N GLN A 130 -4.04 -4.76 -3.95
CA GLN A 130 -2.61 -5.01 -4.02
C GLN A 130 -1.86 -3.71 -3.74
N ILE A 131 -0.96 -3.74 -2.75
CA ILE A 131 -0.15 -2.60 -2.35
C ILE A 131 1.05 -2.51 -3.29
N ARG A 132 1.04 -1.51 -4.18
CA ARG A 132 2.07 -1.31 -5.20
C ARG A 132 3.22 -0.45 -4.70
N LEU A 133 2.95 0.54 -3.86
CA LEU A 133 3.97 1.46 -3.35
C LEU A 133 3.64 1.83 -1.91
N ILE A 134 4.67 1.95 -1.08
CA ILE A 134 4.59 2.56 0.25
C ILE A 134 5.59 3.70 0.27
N PHE A 135 5.15 4.91 0.58
CA PHE A 135 5.95 6.12 0.44
C PHE A 135 5.67 7.14 1.55
N LYS A 136 6.60 8.06 1.77
CA LYS A 136 6.38 9.27 2.58
C LYS A 136 6.26 10.47 1.63
N LEU A 137 5.52 11.49 2.03
CA LEU A 137 5.57 12.77 1.33
C LEU A 137 6.95 13.42 1.51
N PRO A 138 7.50 14.07 0.46
CA PRO A 138 8.80 14.73 0.57
C PRO A 138 8.69 15.89 1.56
N GLU A 139 9.69 16.09 2.41
CA GLU A 139 9.72 17.20 3.38
C GLU A 139 9.61 18.57 2.67
N SER A 140 10.15 18.67 1.46
CA SER A 140 10.06 19.86 0.60
C SER A 140 8.63 20.25 0.19
N SER A 141 7.65 19.35 0.36
CA SER A 141 6.24 19.66 0.10
C SER A 141 5.62 20.58 1.15
N GLY A 142 6.24 20.69 2.34
CA GLY A 142 5.71 21.44 3.47
C GLY A 142 4.44 20.85 4.08
N LEU A 143 4.14 19.58 3.80
CA LEU A 143 2.96 18.86 4.28
C LEU A 143 3.26 18.10 5.57
N SER A 144 2.39 18.25 6.58
CA SER A 144 2.53 17.63 7.90
C SER A 144 1.89 16.24 7.99
N ILE A 145 2.05 15.40 6.96
CA ILE A 145 1.64 13.98 7.02
C ILE A 145 2.89 13.17 7.33
N ASP A 146 2.95 12.63 8.55
CA ASP A 146 4.08 11.85 9.02
C ASP A 146 3.92 10.35 8.78
N GLU A 147 2.69 9.90 8.59
CA GLU A 147 2.36 8.51 8.33
C GLU A 147 2.78 8.08 6.92
N PRO A 148 3.24 6.82 6.75
CA PRO A 148 3.47 6.26 5.43
C PRO A 148 2.14 6.14 4.66
N LEU A 149 2.14 6.58 3.41
CA LEU A 149 1.03 6.44 2.48
C LEU A 149 1.25 5.22 1.58
N ALA A 150 0.16 4.62 1.12
CA ALA A 150 0.20 3.49 0.20
C ALA A 150 -0.55 3.82 -1.10
N TYR A 151 0.09 3.53 -2.24
CA TYR A 151 -0.61 3.46 -3.52
C TYR A 151 -1.02 2.01 -3.77
N VAL A 152 -2.30 1.82 -4.06
CA VAL A 152 -2.91 0.49 -4.18
C VAL A 152 -3.59 0.31 -5.53
N HIS A 153 -3.60 -0.93 -6.00
CA HIS A 153 -4.46 -1.39 -7.08
C HIS A 153 -5.59 -2.20 -6.49
N TRP A 154 -6.82 -1.68 -6.62
CA TRP A 154 -8.01 -2.37 -6.18
C TRP A 154 -8.28 -3.59 -7.06
N PHE A 155 -8.63 -4.70 -6.42
CA PHE A 155 -9.30 -5.80 -7.10
C PHE A 155 -10.79 -5.45 -7.22
N LYS A 156 -11.49 -6.18 -8.10
CA LYS A 156 -12.95 -6.19 -8.08
C LYS A 156 -13.41 -6.71 -6.72
N PRO A 157 -14.53 -6.20 -6.19
CA PRO A 157 -15.20 -6.81 -5.04
C PRO A 157 -15.31 -8.33 -5.24
N LEU A 158 -15.21 -9.10 -4.14
CA LEU A 158 -15.35 -10.55 -4.16
C LEU A 158 -16.65 -10.90 -4.91
N GLY A 159 -16.50 -11.50 -6.09
CA GLY A 159 -17.59 -11.79 -7.00
C GLY A 159 -18.19 -13.18 -6.75
N TRP A 160 -18.28 -13.98 -7.81
CA TRP A 160 -18.74 -15.36 -7.72
C TRP A 160 -17.74 -16.26 -6.98
N PHE A 161 -18.29 -17.14 -6.15
CA PHE A 161 -17.59 -18.24 -5.52
C PHE A 161 -17.39 -19.35 -6.55
N ASP A 162 -16.16 -19.86 -6.66
CA ASP A 162 -15.86 -21.00 -7.51
C ASP A 162 -16.02 -22.27 -6.69
N ASP A 163 -17.14 -22.97 -6.88
CA ASP A 163 -17.47 -24.22 -6.18
C ASP A 163 -16.44 -25.33 -6.42
N THR A 164 -15.68 -25.26 -7.51
CA THR A 164 -14.62 -26.25 -7.83
C THR A 164 -13.38 -26.00 -7.00
N LEU A 165 -13.03 -24.73 -6.77
CA LEU A 165 -11.84 -24.33 -6.00
C LEU A 165 -12.14 -24.07 -4.53
N GLY A 166 -13.42 -23.97 -4.14
CA GLY A 166 -13.84 -23.60 -2.80
C GLY A 166 -13.41 -22.19 -2.39
N MET A 167 -13.19 -21.29 -3.37
CA MET A 167 -12.61 -19.97 -3.15
C MET A 167 -13.28 -18.89 -4.01
N PHE A 168 -13.25 -17.64 -3.56
CA PHE A 168 -13.67 -16.50 -4.36
C PHE A 168 -12.59 -16.08 -5.36
N GLN A 169 -12.98 -15.85 -6.61
CA GLN A 169 -12.07 -15.32 -7.63
C GLN A 169 -11.97 -13.79 -7.55
N THR A 170 -10.74 -13.25 -7.63
CA THR A 170 -10.50 -11.80 -7.68
C THR A 170 -9.85 -11.40 -9.00
N LEU A 171 -10.45 -10.45 -9.72
CA LEU A 171 -9.86 -9.81 -10.89
C LEU A 171 -9.38 -8.40 -10.55
N PHE A 172 -8.35 -7.87 -11.23
CA PHE A 172 -7.98 -6.46 -11.05
C PHE A 172 -9.13 -5.54 -11.50
N SER A 173 -9.36 -4.45 -10.76
CA SER A 173 -10.31 -3.42 -11.18
C SER A 173 -9.71 -2.61 -12.32
N SER A 174 -10.37 -2.61 -13.49
CA SER A 174 -9.96 -1.81 -14.64
C SER A 174 -10.12 -0.30 -14.41
N ARG A 175 -10.84 0.11 -13.36
CA ARG A 175 -11.12 1.52 -13.03
C ARG A 175 -10.48 2.00 -11.72
N ASN A 176 -9.66 1.17 -11.07
CA ASN A 176 -8.94 1.45 -9.83
C ASN A 176 -9.68 2.40 -8.85
N HIS A 177 -10.96 2.09 -8.57
CA HIS A 177 -11.87 2.84 -7.69
C HIS A 177 -12.16 4.30 -8.09
N ARG A 178 -12.49 4.54 -9.37
CA ARG A 178 -13.35 5.67 -9.77
C ARG A 178 -14.80 5.31 -9.49
N GLN A 179 -15.30 5.68 -8.31
CA GLN A 179 -16.73 5.81 -8.02
C GLN A 179 -17.04 7.29 -7.92
#